data_AF-A0A7W1HPT8-F1
#
_entry.id   AF-A0A7W1HPT8-F1
#
_cell.length_a   1.000
_cell.length_b   1.000
_cell.length_c   1.000
_cell.angle_alpha   90.00
_cell.angle_beta   90.00
_cell.angle_gamma   90.00
#
_symmetry.space_group_name_H-M   'P 1'
#
loop_
_entity.id
_entity.type
_entity.pdbx_description
1 polymer ?
#
loop_
_entity_poly.entity_id
_entity_poly.type
_entity_poly.pdbx_seq_one_letter_code
_entity_poly.pdbx_strand_id
1 'polypeptide(L)'
;METVLDIGVVILRLVPLILAFYIPALFGMAIWSERGEGYRIKAILWFAIGFGAIVALHVLFRGASAVQVVGVSVVQIAAALCLAALTVYKLAD
;
A
#
# COMPACT_ATOMS: atom_id res chain seq x y z
N MET A 1 -11.16 29.04 10.89
CA MET A 1 -10.67 28.86 9.50
C MET A 1 -9.33 28.15 9.49
N GLU A 2 -8.36 28.58 10.31
CA GLU A 2 -7.03 27.95 10.41
C GLU A 2 -7.07 26.45 10.75
N THR A 3 -7.93 26.03 11.70
CA THR A 3 -8.06 24.61 12.10
C THR A 3 -8.56 23.71 10.96
N VAL A 4 -9.48 24.20 10.12
CA VAL A 4 -10.04 23.42 9.00
C VAL A 4 -9.01 23.29 7.88
N LEU A 5 -8.26 24.36 7.62
CA LEU A 5 -7.17 24.36 6.64
C LEU A 5 -6.05 23.40 7.06
N ASP A 6 -5.66 23.41 8.34
CA ASP A 6 -4.61 22.55 8.86
C ASP A 6 -5.00 21.06 8.82
N ILE A 7 -6.25 20.73 9.18
CA ILE A 7 -6.81 19.37 9.00
C ILE A 7 -6.79 18.97 7.52
N GLY A 8 -7.19 19.87 6.62
CA GLY A 8 -7.16 19.62 5.18
C GLY A 8 -5.75 19.31 4.65
N VAL A 9 -4.75 20.06 5.10
CA VAL A 9 -3.34 19.85 4.74
C VAL A 9 -2.82 18.51 5.27
N VAL A 10 -3.17 18.15 6.50
CA VAL A 10 -2.80 16.85 7.09
C VAL A 10 -3.39 15.69 6.28
N ILE A 11 -4.66 15.79 5.86
CA ILE A 11 -5.32 14.78 5.02
C ILE A 11 -4.65 14.69 3.65
N LEU A 12 -4.40 15.82 2.98
CA LEU A 12 -3.72 15.87 1.68
C LEU A 12 -2.32 15.26 1.74
N ARG A 13 -1.62 15.40 2.86
CA ARG A 13 -0.30 14.78 3.06
C ARG A 13 -0.37 13.26 3.23
N LEU A 14 -1.51 12.73 3.69
CA LEU A 14 -1.74 11.29 3.83
C LEU A 14 -2.05 10.62 2.48
N VAL A 15 -2.63 11.36 1.51
CA VAL A 15 -3.00 10.83 0.19
C VAL A 15 -1.83 10.16 -0.54
N PRO A 16 -0.66 10.80 -0.74
CA PRO A 16 0.48 10.15 -1.40
C PRO A 16 0.96 8.91 -0.65
N LEU A 17 0.86 8.93 0.68
CA LEU A 17 1.28 7.82 1.53
C LEU A 17 0.33 6.62 1.36
N ILE A 18 -0.98 6.86 1.31
CA ILE A 18 -1.99 5.83 1.02
C ILE A 18 -1.80 5.28 -0.40
N LEU A 19 -1.62 6.16 -1.39
CA LEU A 19 -1.41 5.77 -2.79
C LEU A 19 -0.15 4.92 -2.97
N ALA A 20 0.93 5.23 -2.24
CA ALA A 20 2.17 4.47 -2.30
C ALA A 20 1.94 2.98 -1.98
N PHE A 21 1.12 2.66 -0.97
CA PHE A 21 0.78 1.27 -0.64
C PHE A 21 -0.34 0.70 -1.52
N TYR A 22 -1.27 1.54 -1.96
CA TYR A 22 -2.42 1.09 -2.76
C TYR A 22 -2.03 0.65 -4.18
N ILE A 23 -1.08 1.33 -4.83
CA ILE A 23 -0.65 1.00 -6.21
C ILE A 23 -0.04 -0.41 -6.30
N PRO A 24 0.95 -0.80 -5.48
CA PRO A 24 1.47 -2.16 -5.46
C PRO A 24 0.39 -3.20 -5.10
N ALA A 25 -0.53 -2.84 -4.20
CA ALA A 25 -1.64 -3.70 -3.82
C ALA A 25 -2.55 -4.01 -5.02
N LEU A 26 -2.92 -2.99 -5.81
CA LEU A 26 -3.74 -3.15 -7.02
C LEU A 26 -3.05 -4.04 -8.05
N PHE A 27 -1.80 -3.75 -8.39
CA PHE A 27 -1.07 -4.55 -9.39
C PHE A 27 -0.89 -6.00 -8.95
N GLY A 28 -0.49 -6.23 -7.69
CA GLY A 28 -0.33 -7.59 -7.19
C GLY A 28 -1.65 -8.36 -7.12
N MET A 29 -2.76 -7.70 -6.74
CA MET A 29 -4.08 -8.33 -6.75
C MET A 29 -4.61 -8.58 -8.16
N ALA A 30 -4.34 -7.70 -9.12
CA ALA A 30 -4.68 -7.90 -10.52
C ALA A 30 -3.95 -9.14 -11.09
N ILE A 31 -2.63 -9.22 -10.89
CA ILE A 31 -1.82 -10.41 -11.26
C ILE A 31 -2.38 -11.66 -10.58
N TRP A 32 -2.77 -11.54 -9.30
CA TRP A 32 -3.35 -12.67 -8.56
C TRP A 32 -4.69 -13.13 -9.16
N SER A 33 -5.52 -12.18 -9.61
CA SER A 33 -6.86 -12.43 -10.13
C SER A 33 -6.86 -13.01 -11.55
N GLU A 34 -5.91 -12.61 -12.41
CA GLU A 34 -5.80 -13.13 -13.78
C GLU A 34 -5.51 -14.65 -13.83
N ARG A 35 -5.01 -15.24 -12.74
CA ARG A 35 -4.70 -16.69 -12.60
C ARG A 35 -3.87 -17.30 -13.76
N GLY A 36 -3.09 -16.49 -14.48
CA GLY A 36 -2.21 -16.94 -15.55
C GLY A 36 -1.01 -17.78 -15.07
N GLU A 37 -0.13 -18.19 -15.99
CA GLU A 37 1.04 -19.00 -15.62
C GLU A 37 1.96 -18.30 -14.61
N GLY A 38 2.22 -19.00 -13.50
CA GLY A 38 3.07 -18.52 -12.41
C GLY A 38 2.49 -17.33 -11.65
N TYR A 39 1.19 -17.05 -11.78
CA TYR A 39 0.55 -15.85 -11.21
C TYR A 39 0.84 -15.63 -9.72
N ARG A 40 0.84 -16.70 -8.91
CA ARG A 40 1.13 -16.61 -7.47
C ARG A 40 2.55 -16.12 -7.19
N ILE A 41 3.53 -16.67 -7.91
CA ILE A 41 4.94 -16.30 -7.74
C ILE A 41 5.14 -14.84 -8.17
N LYS A 42 4.58 -14.46 -9.32
CA LYS A 42 4.65 -13.08 -9.84
C LYS A 42 4.00 -12.09 -8.87
N ALA A 43 2.82 -12.40 -8.34
CA ALA A 43 2.12 -11.54 -7.39
C ALA A 43 2.87 -11.41 -6.06
N ILE A 44 3.39 -12.51 -5.51
CA ILE A 44 4.19 -12.48 -4.27
C ILE A 44 5.47 -11.66 -4.46
N LEU A 45 6.18 -11.86 -5.58
CA LEU A 45 7.39 -11.09 -5.90
C LEU A 45 7.06 -9.60 -6.00
N TRP A 46 5.93 -9.27 -6.63
CA TRP A 46 5.48 -7.90 -6.77
C TRP A 46 5.13 -7.25 -5.42
N PHE A 47 4.42 -7.96 -4.55
CA PHE A 47 4.14 -7.49 -3.19
C PHE A 47 5.42 -7.28 -2.38
N ALA A 48 6.36 -8.23 -2.46
CA ALA A 48 7.64 -8.12 -1.76
C ALA A 48 8.44 -6.91 -2.23
N ILE A 49 8.53 -6.68 -3.54
CA ILE A 49 9.25 -5.53 -4.10
C ILE A 49 8.54 -4.22 -3.77
N GLY A 50 7.22 -4.14 -4.04
CA GLY A 50 6.45 -2.92 -3.85
C GLY A 50 6.38 -2.49 -2.39
N PHE A 51 5.93 -3.37 -1.50
CA PHE A 51 5.84 -3.05 -0.07
C PHE A 51 7.21 -2.98 0.59
N GLY A 52 8.14 -3.88 0.22
CA GLY A 52 9.50 -3.89 0.77
C GLY A 52 10.25 -2.59 0.47
N ALA A 53 10.15 -2.06 -0.75
CA ALA A 53 10.77 -0.79 -1.11
C ALA A 53 10.20 0.38 -0.30
N ILE A 54 8.87 0.43 -0.11
CA ILE A 54 8.22 1.52 0.64
C ILE A 54 8.60 1.47 2.12
N VAL A 55 8.63 0.28 2.71
CA VAL A 55 9.05 0.09 4.11
C VAL A 55 10.52 0.47 4.28
N ALA A 56 11.39 0.03 3.37
CA ALA A 56 12.82 0.37 3.40
C ALA A 56 13.05 1.90 3.33
N LEU A 57 12.35 2.59 2.44
CA LEU A 57 12.41 4.05 2.32
C LEU A 57 11.90 4.73 3.61
N HIS A 58 10.78 4.26 4.19
CA HIS A 58 10.30 4.81 5.46
C HIS A 58 11.28 4.61 6.61
N VAL A 59 11.92 3.45 6.71
CA VAL A 59 12.96 3.20 7.71
C VAL A 59 14.16 4.13 7.48
N LEU A 60 14.60 4.29 6.23
CA LEU A 60 15.75 5.12 5.89
C LEU A 60 15.53 6.62 6.17
N PHE A 61 14.36 7.16 5.80
CA PHE A 61 14.12 8.60 5.85
C PHE A 61 13.48 9.09 7.15
N ARG A 62 12.77 8.24 7.89
CA ARG A 62 11.96 8.69 9.03
C ARG A 62 12.72 8.68 10.36
N GLY A 63 13.91 8.08 10.44
CA GLY A 63 14.76 8.02 11.63
C GLY A 63 14.08 7.39 12.87
N ALA A 64 12.91 6.79 12.68
CA ALA A 64 12.07 6.23 13.73
C ALA A 64 12.44 4.77 13.98
N SER A 65 12.05 4.25 15.16
CA SER A 65 12.21 2.83 15.49
C SER A 65 11.68 1.94 14.36
N ALA A 66 12.52 1.04 13.86
CA ALA A 66 12.17 0.09 12.81
C ALA A 66 10.90 -0.72 13.19
N VAL A 67 10.72 -1.03 14.48
CA VAL A 67 9.54 -1.73 14.99
C VAL A 67 8.26 -0.92 14.77
N GLN A 68 8.32 0.39 15.02
CA GLN A 68 7.16 1.28 14.88
C GLN A 68 6.80 1.50 13.41
N VAL A 69 7.81 1.63 12.54
CA VAL A 69 7.61 1.76 11.08
C VAL A 69 6.99 0.49 10.51
N VAL A 70 7.52 -0.68 10.89
CA VAL A 70 6.98 -1.97 10.43
C VAL A 70 5.56 -2.16 10.92
N GLY A 71 5.27 -1.89 12.19
CA GLY A 71 3.93 -2.05 12.76
C GLY A 71 2.86 -1.23 12.03
N VAL A 72 3.13 0.04 11.77
CA VAL A 72 2.21 0.91 11.00
C VAL A 72 2.11 0.46 9.54
N SER A 73 3.23 0.04 8.94
CA SER A 73 3.24 -0.40 7.53
C SER A 73 2.42 -1.66 7.33
N VAL A 74 2.45 -2.62 8.27
CA VAL A 74 1.63 -3.85 8.18
C VAL A 74 0.14 -3.51 8.13
N VAL A 75 -0.32 -2.57 8.96
CA VAL A 75 -1.73 -2.12 8.95
C VAL A 75 -2.07 -1.45 7.62
N GLN A 76 -1.19 -0.60 7.10
CA GLN A 76 -1.39 0.08 5.81
C GLN A 76 -1.41 -0.91 4.63
N ILE A 77 -0.53 -1.91 4.64
CA ILE A 77 -0.49 -2.98 3.63
C ILE A 77 -1.79 -3.78 3.68
N ALA A 78 -2.25 -4.19 4.86
CA ALA A 78 -3.49 -4.94 5.01
C ALA A 78 -4.71 -4.15 4.51
N ALA A 79 -4.80 -2.87 4.87
CA ALA A 79 -5.86 -1.99 4.38
C ALA A 79 -5.80 -1.81 2.85
N ALA A 80 -4.61 -1.58 2.29
CA ALA A 80 -4.40 -1.43 0.86
C ALA A 80 -4.76 -2.70 0.09
N LEU A 81 -4.38 -3.88 0.60
CA LEU A 81 -4.74 -5.17 0.00
C LEU A 81 -6.24 -5.43 0.06
N CYS A 82 -6.90 -5.11 1.18
CA CYS A 82 -8.35 -5.25 1.31
C CYS A 82 -9.08 -4.36 0.29
N LEU A 83 -8.69 -3.08 0.18
CA LEU A 83 -9.25 -2.17 -0.80
C LEU A 83 -8.98 -2.64 -2.24
N ALA A 84 -7.74 -3.02 -2.54
CA ALA A 84 -7.37 -3.52 -3.87
C ALA A 84 -8.13 -4.81 -4.23
N ALA A 85 -8.32 -5.72 -3.28
CA ALA A 85 -9.13 -6.91 -3.47
C ALA A 85 -10.58 -6.54 -3.80
N LEU A 86 -11.19 -5.64 -3.01
CA LEU A 86 -12.54 -5.16 -3.28
C LEU A 86 -12.64 -4.50 -4.66
N THR A 87 -11.66 -3.69 -5.06
CA THR A 87 -11.65 -3.03 -6.37
C THR A 87 -11.50 -4.02 -7.51
N VAL A 88 -10.53 -4.94 -7.44
CA VAL A 88 -10.27 -5.92 -8.51
C VAL A 88 -11.44 -6.91 -8.63
N TYR A 89 -11.97 -7.41 -7.51
CA TYR A 89 -13.10 -8.34 -7.54
C TYR A 89 -14.42 -7.67 -7.92
N LYS A 90 -14.67 -6.41 -7.53
CA LYS A 90 -15.86 -5.66 -8.00
C LYS A 90 -15.76 -5.18 -9.44
N LEU A 91 -14.56 -5.01 -10.01
CA LEU A 91 -14.42 -4.67 -11.43
C LEU A 91 -14.59 -5.89 -12.34
N ALA A 92 -14.43 -7.09 -11.80
CA ALA A 92 -14.53 -8.35 -12.54
C ALA A 92 -15.96 -8.89 -12.64
N ASP A 93 -16.93 -8.25 -11.96
CA ASP A 93 -18.36 -8.59 -11.90
C ASP A 93 -19.18 -7.46 -12.56
#